data_AF-A0A1P8YFH7-F1
#
_entry.id   AF-A0A1P8YFH7-F1
#
_cell.length_a   1.000
_cell.length_b   1.000
_cell.length_c   1.000
_cell.angle_alpha   90.00
_cell.angle_beta   90.00
_cell.angle_gamma   90.00
#
_symmetry.space_group_name_H-M   'P 1'
#
loop_
_entity.id
_entity.type
_entity.pdbx_description
1 polymer ?
#
loop_
_entity_poly.entity_id
_entity_poly.type
_entity_poly.pdbx_seq_one_letter_code
_entity_poly.pdbx_strand_id
1 'polypeptide(L)'
;MNIDIAALRAIEVEKGISAGTIIAAIQTALLTAYRHTEGHHAHARIDVDTKTGVVRVMTHDVDADGNMIGEEIDDTPRASGGSRRPPLAR
;
A
#
# COMPACT_ATOMS: atom_id res chain seq x y z
N MET A 1 3.16 -7.10 1.80
CA MET A 1 3.99 -6.82 3.01
C MET A 1 3.14 -7.10 4.24
N ASN A 2 3.72 -7.43 5.41
CA ASN A 2 2.93 -7.68 6.63
C ASN A 2 3.51 -6.93 7.84
N ILE A 3 2.66 -6.32 8.64
CA ILE A 3 2.99 -5.68 9.91
C ILE A 3 2.66 -6.65 11.04
N ASP A 4 3.52 -6.69 12.05
CA ASP A 4 3.26 -7.48 13.24
C ASP A 4 2.23 -6.78 14.16
N ILE A 5 1.00 -7.31 14.17
CA ILE A 5 -0.10 -6.74 14.96
C ILE A 5 0.16 -6.89 16.47
N ALA A 6 0.85 -7.95 16.90
CA ALA A 6 1.17 -8.14 18.31
C ALA A 6 2.15 -7.06 18.79
N ALA A 7 3.16 -6.74 17.97
CA ALA A 7 4.06 -5.62 18.26
C ALA A 7 3.33 -4.27 18.29
N LEU A 8 2.40 -4.03 17.34
CA LEU A 8 1.57 -2.81 17.36
C LEU A 8 0.75 -2.68 18.64
N ARG A 9 0.12 -3.77 19.09
CA ARG A 9 -0.65 -3.82 20.33
C ARG A 9 0.21 -3.57 21.56
N ALA A 10 1.44 -4.09 21.59
CA ALA A 10 2.38 -3.80 22.67
C ALA A 10 2.69 -2.30 22.75
N ILE A 11 2.97 -1.66 21.61
CA ILE A 11 3.22 -0.21 21.54
C ILE A 11 1.97 0.59 21.95
N GLU A 12 0.78 0.14 21.57
CA GLU A 12 -0.49 0.77 21.96
C GLU A 12 -0.62 0.85 23.49
N VAL A 13 -0.31 -0.25 24.20
CA VAL A 13 -0.35 -0.30 25.66
C VAL A 13 0.79 0.51 26.30
N GLU A 14 2.01 0.40 25.78
CA GLU A 14 3.18 1.06 26.36
C GLU A 14 3.17 2.58 26.18
N LYS A 15 2.76 3.06 24.99
CA LYS A 15 2.76 4.48 24.64
C LYS A 15 1.41 5.14 24.88
N GLY A 16 0.35 4.37 25.10
CA GLY A 16 -1.02 4.88 25.21
C GLY A 16 -1.54 5.47 23.89
N ILE A 17 -1.04 4.99 22.74
CA ILE A 17 -1.39 5.48 21.41
C ILE A 17 -2.24 4.42 20.71
N SER A 18 -3.44 4.77 20.26
CA SER A 18 -4.31 3.84 19.53
C SER A 18 -3.62 3.24 18.31
N ALA A 19 -3.79 1.94 18.06
CA ALA A 19 -3.22 1.24 16.91
C ALA A 19 -3.55 1.93 15.59
N GLY A 20 -4.74 2.52 15.45
CA GLY A 20 -5.13 3.30 14.28
C GLY A 20 -4.19 4.49 14.00
N THR A 21 -3.73 5.19 15.04
CA THR A 21 -2.78 6.30 14.90
C THR A 21 -1.41 5.82 14.43
N ILE A 22 -0.93 4.71 14.98
CA ILE A 22 0.35 4.12 14.58
C ILE A 22 0.27 3.64 13.12
N ILE A 23 -0.83 2.97 12.76
CA ILE A 23 -1.08 2.49 11.40
C ILE A 23 -1.16 3.67 10.42
N ALA A 24 -1.85 4.76 10.76
CA ALA A 24 -1.91 5.95 9.92
C ALA A 24 -0.52 6.58 9.68
N ALA A 25 0.33 6.61 10.71
CA ALA A 25 1.72 7.06 10.58
C ALA A 25 2.51 6.15 9.62
N ILE A 26 2.36 4.82 9.76
CA ILE A 26 3.01 3.84 8.88
C ILE A 26 2.49 3.98 7.44
N GLN A 27 1.19 4.14 7.22
CA GLN A 27 0.60 4.36 5.89
C GLN A 27 1.22 5.59 5.22
N THR A 28 1.37 6.69 5.95
CA THR A 28 1.95 7.93 5.43
C THR A 28 3.42 7.72 5.04
N ALA A 29 4.20 7.05 5.89
CA ALA A 29 5.60 6.73 5.62
C ALA A 29 5.75 5.83 4.38
N LEU A 30 4.94 4.77 4.29
CA LEU A 30 4.94 3.83 3.16
C LEU A 30 4.48 4.50 1.86
N LEU A 31 3.45 5.33 1.91
CA LEU A 31 2.98 6.09 0.75
C LEU A 31 4.08 7.01 0.23
N THR A 32 4.79 7.69 1.14
CA THR A 32 5.91 8.56 0.79
C THR A 32 7.04 7.78 0.12
N ALA A 33 7.40 6.62 0.69
CA ALA A 33 8.40 5.74 0.09
C ALA A 33 7.98 5.22 -1.30
N TYR A 34 6.70 4.85 -1.47
CA TYR A 34 6.17 4.43 -2.76
C TYR A 34 6.24 5.55 -3.81
N ARG A 35 5.89 6.79 -3.44
CA ARG A 35 6.01 7.97 -4.33
C ARG A 35 7.44 8.30 -4.75
N HIS A 36 8.44 7.80 -4.01
CA HIS A 36 9.84 7.93 -4.38
C HIS A 36 10.32 6.82 -5.34
N THR A 37 9.48 5.83 -5.63
CA THR A 37 9.79 4.77 -6.60
C THR A 37 9.55 5.26 -8.02
N GLU A 38 10.44 4.90 -8.95
CA GLU A 38 10.27 5.21 -10.37
C GLU A 38 9.04 4.48 -10.95
N GLY A 39 8.24 5.18 -11.74
CA GLY A 39 7.02 4.62 -12.32
C GLY A 39 5.85 4.48 -11.34
N HIS A 40 5.89 5.14 -10.17
CA HIS A 40 4.78 5.14 -9.23
C HIS A 40 3.51 5.72 -9.85
N HIS A 41 2.36 5.18 -9.44
CA HIS A 41 1.06 5.77 -9.75
C HIS A 41 0.84 7.06 -8.94
N ALA A 42 0.37 8.12 -9.60
CA ALA A 42 0.08 9.41 -8.96
C ALA A 42 -1.00 9.29 -7.87
N HIS A 43 -1.98 8.42 -8.11
CA HIS A 43 -3.08 8.15 -7.20
C HIS A 43 -2.90 6.78 -6.55
N ALA A 44 -2.22 6.79 -5.41
CA ALA A 44 -1.98 5.60 -4.60
C ALA A 44 -2.39 5.83 -3.15
N ARG A 45 -2.91 4.79 -2.52
CA ARG A 45 -3.18 4.73 -1.08
C ARG A 45 -2.63 3.43 -0.50
N ILE A 46 -2.30 3.46 0.79
CA ILE A 46 -1.85 2.28 1.51
C ILE A 46 -3.04 1.71 2.27
N ASP A 47 -3.43 0.50 1.92
CA ASP A 47 -4.46 -0.26 2.61
C ASP A 47 -3.79 -1.19 3.64
N VAL A 48 -4.24 -1.13 4.89
CA VAL A 48 -3.69 -1.91 5.99
C VAL A 48 -4.82 -2.61 6.71
N ASP A 49 -4.81 -3.95 6.67
CA ASP A 49 -5.74 -4.75 7.45
C ASP A 49 -5.25 -4.84 8.91
N THR A 50 -5.99 -4.22 9.82
CA THR A 50 -5.61 -4.10 11.24
C THR A 50 -5.77 -5.41 12.02
N LYS A 51 -6.36 -6.45 11.40
CA LYS A 51 -6.58 -7.76 12.01
C LYS A 51 -5.45 -8.73 11.69
N THR A 52 -5.00 -8.73 10.44
CA THR A 52 -3.98 -9.63 9.89
C THR A 52 -2.61 -8.96 9.77
N GLY A 53 -2.57 -7.63 9.70
CA GLY A 53 -1.36 -6.86 9.44
C GLY A 53 -0.99 -6.78 7.96
N VAL A 54 -1.83 -7.29 7.06
CA VAL A 54 -1.54 -7.27 5.63
C VAL A 54 -1.54 -5.83 5.13
N VAL A 55 -0.45 -5.45 4.46
CA VAL A 55 -0.27 -4.14 3.85
C VAL A 55 -0.26 -4.27 2.34
N ARG A 56 -1.09 -3.46 1.70
CA ARG A 56 -1.29 -3.40 0.26
C ARG A 56 -1.16 -1.97 -0.24
N VAL A 57 -0.59 -1.81 -1.43
CA VAL A 57 -0.60 -0.54 -2.14
C VAL A 57 -1.73 -0.61 -3.15
N MET A 58 -2.75 0.21 -2.95
CA MET A 58 -3.90 0.30 -3.84
C MET A 58 -3.73 1.54 -4.72
N THR A 59 -3.76 1.36 -6.02
CA THR A 59 -3.66 2.44 -7.01
C THR A 59 -4.95 2.55 -7.79
N HIS A 60 -5.22 3.72 -8.34
CA HIS A 60 -6.32 3.90 -9.26
C HIS A 60 -5.94 4.90 -10.34
N ASP A 61 -6.68 4.87 -11.43
CA ASP A 61 -6.53 5.83 -12.50
C ASP A 61 -7.62 6.91 -12.37
N VAL A 62 -7.33 8.11 -12.86
CA VAL A 62 -8.27 9.24 -12.84
C VAL A 62 -8.36 9.83 -14.24
N ASP A 63 -9.57 10.20 -14.63
CA ASP A 63 -9.80 10.90 -15.90
C ASP A 63 -9.34 12.38 -15.81
N ALA A 64 -9.40 13.10 -16.94
CA ALA A 64 -9.06 14.52 -17.03
C ALA A 64 -9.84 15.42 -16.05
N ASP A 65 -11.06 15.02 -15.68
CA ASP A 65 -11.88 15.71 -14.67
C ASP A 65 -11.53 15.31 -13.21
N GLY A 66 -10.53 14.44 -12.99
CA GLY A 66 -10.13 13.95 -11.67
C GLY A 66 -11.07 12.89 -11.08
N ASN A 67 -11.99 12.36 -11.89
CA ASN A 67 -12.88 11.27 -11.49
C ASN A 67 -12.14 9.94 -11.56
N MET A 68 -12.26 9.12 -10.51
CA MET A 68 -11.71 7.77 -10.49
C MET A 68 -12.29 6.94 -11.64
N ILE A 69 -11.42 6.36 -12.46
CA ILE A 69 -11.81 5.46 -13.55
C ILE A 69 -11.24 4.06 -13.32
N GLY A 70 -12.09 3.07 -13.53
CA GLY A 70 -11.75 1.67 -13.30
C GLY A 70 -11.82 1.25 -11.84
N GLU A 71 -11.25 0.07 -11.57
CA GLU A 71 -11.16 -0.53 -10.23
C GLU A 71 -9.82 -0.20 -9.57
N GLU A 72 -9.79 -0.24 -8.23
CA GLU A 72 -8.53 -0.10 -7.50
C GLU A 72 -7.64 -1.33 -7.73
N ILE A 73 -6.44 -1.09 -8.23
CA ILE A 73 -5.47 -2.13 -8.58
C ILE A 73 -4.50 -2.30 -7.41
N ASP A 74 -4.20 -3.56 -7.07
CA ASP A 74 -3.11 -3.86 -6.15
C ASP A 74 -1.77 -3.68 -6.87
N ASP A 75 -1.08 -2.60 -6.54
CA ASP A 75 0.29 -2.33 -6.99
C ASP A 75 1.28 -2.55 -5.84
N THR A 76 0.97 -3.47 -4.92
CA THR A 76 1.91 -3.79 -3.85
C THR A 76 3.19 -4.30 -4.50
N PRO A 77 4.34 -3.64 -4.32
CA PRO A 77 5.59 -4.08 -4.93
C PRO A 77 5.91 -5.47 -4.38
N ARG A 78 5.58 -6.50 -5.15
CA ARG A 78 5.88 -7.88 -4.81
C ARG A 78 7.38 -7.97 -4.81
N ALA A 79 7.97 -8.55 -3.76
CA ALA A 79 9.38 -8.95 -3.80
C ALA A 79 9.54 -9.88 -5.01
N SER A 80 10.05 -9.31 -6.11
CA SER A 80 10.46 -9.92 -7.38
C SER A 80 9.95 -11.34 -7.66
N GLY A 81 8.94 -11.46 -8.54
CA GLY A 81 8.51 -12.77 -9.03
C GLY A 81 7.56 -12.72 -10.21
N GLY A 82 8.13 -12.62 -11.43
CA GLY A 82 7.48 -13.06 -12.66
C GLY A 82 7.51 -12.04 -13.80
N SER A 83 8.42 -12.26 -14.77
CA SER A 83 8.50 -11.56 -16.04
C SER A 83 7.14 -11.23 -16.65
N ARG A 84 6.94 -9.97 -17.05
CA ARG A 84 6.08 -9.65 -18.19
C ARG A 84 6.67 -10.40 -19.39
N ARG A 85 6.17 -11.61 -19.67
CA ARG A 85 6.43 -12.26 -20.96
C ARG A 85 5.83 -11.35 -22.03
N PRO A 86 6.60 -10.88 -23.03
CA PRO A 86 5.99 -10.22 -24.16
C PRO A 86 5.09 -11.22 -24.91
N PRO A 87 4.02 -10.76 -25.57
CA PRO A 87 3.20 -11.65 -26.38
C PRO A 87 4.08 -12.24 -27.47
N LEU A 88 4.06 -13.57 -27.59
CA LEU A 88 4.65 -14.29 -28.71
C LEU A 88 3.89 -13.83 -29.97
N ALA A 89 4.49 -12.91 -30.73
CA ALA A 89 4.08 -12.64 -32.09
C ALA A 89 4.34 -13.92 -32.90
N ARG A 90 3.28 -14.34 -33.59
CA ARG A 90 3.15 -15.61 -34.30
C ARG A 90 3.70 -15.49 -35.72
#